data_AF-A0A2J8Y0K3-F1
#
_entry.id   AF-A0A2J8Y0K3-F1
#
_cell.length_a   1.000
_cell.length_b   1.000
_cell.length_c   1.000
_cell.angle_alpha   90.00
_cell.angle_beta   90.00
_cell.angle_gamma   90.00
#
_symmetry.space_group_name_H-M   'P 1'
#
loop_
_entity.id
_entity.type
_entity.pdbx_description
1 polymer ?
#
loop_
_entity_poly.entity_id
_entity_poly.type
_entity_poly.pdbx_seq_one_letter_code
_entity_poly.pdbx_strand_id
1 'polypeptide(L)' 'MGEPSREEYKIQSFDAETQQLLKTALKGEQHTHDGPGEPCL' A
#
# COMPACT_ATOMS: atom_id res chain seq x y z
N MET A 1 3.18 25.15 -14.68
CA MET A 1 2.76 23.79 -15.06
C MET A 1 2.47 23.07 -13.77
N GLY A 2 1.18 22.87 -13.47
CA GLY A 2 0.76 22.24 -12.21
C GLY A 2 1.40 20.87 -12.09
N GLU A 3 1.90 20.55 -10.90
CA GLU A 3 2.37 19.20 -10.58
C GLU A 3 1.29 18.20 -11.02
N PRO A 4 1.64 17.05 -11.62
CA PRO A 4 0.65 16.03 -11.91
C PRO A 4 0.02 15.69 -10.56
N SER A 5 -1.22 16.13 -10.36
CA SER A 5 -2.00 15.80 -9.17
C SER A 5 -1.96 14.30 -9.12
N ARG A 6 -1.18 13.76 -8.20
CA ARG A 6 -0.97 12.32 -8.04
C ARG A 6 -2.38 11.77 -7.91
N GLU A 7 -2.90 11.11 -8.94
CA GLU A 7 -4.28 10.68 -8.93
C GLU A 7 -4.41 9.66 -7.80
N GLU A 8 -4.99 10.11 -6.69
CA GLU A 8 -5.21 9.27 -5.52
C GLU A 8 -6.40 8.36 -5.84
N TYR A 9 -6.09 7.24 -6.46
CA TYR A 9 -7.06 6.17 -6.66
C TYR A 9 -7.41 5.59 -5.29
N LYS A 10 -8.66 5.81 -4.86
CA LYS A 10 -9.16 5.22 -3.62
C LYS A 10 -9.25 3.70 -3.80
N ILE A 11 -8.84 2.93 -2.79
CA ILE A 11 -9.00 1.45 -2.80
C ILE A 11 -10.45 1.04 -3.12
N GLN A 12 -11.42 1.81 -2.65
CA GLN A 12 -12.85 1.53 -2.89
C GLN A 12 -13.27 1.61 -4.37
N SER A 13 -12.42 2.16 -5.23
CA SER A 13 -12.64 2.23 -6.68
C SER A 13 -12.35 0.91 -7.41
N PHE A 14 -11.79 -0.10 -6.73
CA PHE A 14 -11.45 -1.39 -7.32
C PHE A 14 -12.42 -2.51 -6.91
N ASP A 15 -12.41 -3.62 -7.63
CA ASP A 15 -13.13 -4.84 -7.26
C ASP A 15 -12.65 -5.46 -5.94
N ALA A 16 -13.47 -6.32 -5.34
CA ALA A 16 -13.21 -6.90 -4.02
C ALA A 16 -11.86 -7.66 -3.95
N GLU A 17 -11.48 -8.40 -5.00
CA GLU A 17 -10.21 -9.10 -5.09
C GLU A 17 -9.02 -8.12 -5.03
N THR A 18 -9.03 -7.11 -5.89
CA THR A 18 -8.00 -6.06 -5.95
C THR A 18 -7.95 -5.22 -4.67
N GLN A 19 -9.10 -4.94 -4.06
CA GLN A 19 -9.16 -4.27 -2.76
C GLN A 19 -8.43 -5.05 -1.68
N GLN A 20 -8.63 -6.38 -1.62
CA GLN A 20 -7.94 -7.21 -0.62
C GLN A 20 -6.44 -7.29 -0.88
N LEU A 21 -6.02 -7.37 -2.15
CA LEU A 21 -4.62 -7.33 -2.54
C LEU A 21 -3.95 -6.02 -2.10
N LEU A 22 -4.54 -4.86 -2.45
CA LEU A 22 -4.01 -3.54 -2.08
C LEU A 22 -4.01 -3.32 -0.57
N LYS A 23 -5.10 -3.70 0.14
CA LYS A 23 -5.15 -3.62 1.62
C LYS A 23 -4.04 -4.46 2.27
N THR A 24 -3.75 -5.64 1.72
CA THR A 24 -2.71 -6.54 2.26
C THR A 24 -1.31 -5.98 2.03
N ALA A 25 -1.03 -5.48 0.81
CA ALA A 25 0.24 -4.82 0.48
C ALA A 25 0.49 -3.60 1.38
N LEU A 26 -0.49 -2.70 1.50
CA LEU A 26 -0.39 -1.51 2.35
C LEU A 26 -0.27 -1.85 3.85
N LYS A 27 -0.93 -2.91 4.32
CA LYS A 27 -0.82 -3.38 5.71
C LYS A 27 0.57 -3.99 5.99
N GLY A 28 1.20 -4.62 4.99
CA GLY A 28 2.56 -5.13 5.07
C GLY A 28 3.61 -4.02 5.19
N GLU A 29 3.44 -2.92 4.44
CA GLU A 29 4.33 -1.75 4.49
C GLU A 29 4.25 -0.97 5.82
N GLN A 30 3.10 -0.96 6.48
CA GLN A 30 2.94 -0.32 7.80
C GLN A 30 3.65 -1.08 8.94
N HIS A 31 4.05 -2.34 8.73
CA HIS A 31 4.82 -3.12 9.72
C HIS A 31 6.33 -2.91 9.56
N THR A 32 6.81 -2.38 8.43
CA THR A 32 8.24 -2.31 8.14
C THR A 32 8.94 -1.05 8.70
N HIS A 33 8.25 -0.22 9.51
CA HIS A 33 8.86 0.99 10.10
C HIS A 33 8.96 1.00 11.64
N ASP A 34 8.57 -0.07 12.36
CA ASP A 34 8.75 -0.11 13.83
C ASP A 34 9.44 -1.37 14.38
N GLY A 35 9.92 -2.28 13.52
CA GLY A 35 10.58 -3.52 13.97
C GLY A 35 12.05 -3.58 13.57
N PRO A 36 13.01 -3.88 14.47
CA PRO A 36 14.38 -4.17 14.06
C PRO A 36 14.35 -5.36 13.09
N GLY A 37 14.92 -5.16 11.91
CA GLY A 37 14.86 -6.12 10.81
C GLY A 37 15.31 -7.51 11.24
N GLU A 38 14.43 -8.49 11.06
CA GLU A 38 14.89 -9.85 10.86
C GLU A 38 15.59 -9.91 9.50
N PRO A 39 16.87 -10.33 9.44
CA PRO A 39 17.44 -10.74 8.17
C PRO A 39 16.76 -12.05 7.78
N CYS A 40 16.10 -12.09 6.63
CA CYS A 40 15.80 -13.37 6.01
C CYS A 40 17.14 -14.05 5.67
N LEU A 41 17.60 -14.97 6.53
CA LEU A 41 18.71 -15.89 6.28
C LEU A 41 18.44 -17.24 6.94
#